data_AF-A0A2W0AN57-F1
#
_entry.id   AF-A0A2W0AN57-F1
#
_cell.length_a   1.000
_cell.length_b   1.000
_cell.length_c   1.000
_cell.angle_alpha   90.00
_cell.angle_beta   90.00
_cell.angle_gamma   90.00
#
_symmetry.space_group_name_H-M   'P 1'
#
loop_
_entity.id
_entity.type
_entity.pdbx_description
1 polymer ?
#
loop_
_entity_poly.entity_id
_entity_poly.type
_entity_poly.pdbx_seq_one_letter_code
_entity_poly.pdbx_strand_id
1 'polypeptide(L)' 'MQSKYIRPTGKTATGVDGVGWHNFRHTFSTMLRELGTDLKVQQELLRYADISTTLDVYTQGSAVQKREAVGKVVSIGLPA' A
#
# COMPACT_ATOMS: atom_id res chain seq x y z
N MET A 1 -6.79 -14.07 -18.98
CA MET A 1 -5.61 -14.38 -18.14
C MET A 1 -5.95 -14.42 -16.64
N GLN A 2 -6.34 -13.32 -15.99
CA GLN A 2 -6.57 -13.33 -14.54
C GLN A 2 -7.69 -14.29 -14.11
N SER A 3 -8.81 -14.33 -14.84
CA SER A 3 -9.93 -15.22 -14.49
C SER A 3 -9.61 -16.70 -14.63
N LYS A 4 -8.63 -17.03 -15.49
CA LYS A 4 -8.28 -18.41 -15.83
C LYS A 4 -7.19 -18.96 -14.90
N TYR A 5 -6.29 -18.10 -14.43
CA TYR A 5 -5.12 -18.51 -13.64
C TYR A 5 -5.08 -17.83 -12.26
N ILE A 6 -5.14 -16.50 -12.22
CA ILE A 6 -4.89 -15.74 -10.98
C ILE A 6 -6.02 -15.86 -9.96
N ARG A 7 -7.28 -15.76 -10.39
CA ARG A 7 -8.44 -15.90 -9.50
C ARG A 7 -8.52 -17.31 -8.87
N PRO A 8 -8.49 -18.41 -9.65
CA PRO A 8 -8.57 -19.74 -9.06
C PRO A 8 -7.35 -20.04 -8.19
N THR A 9 -6.12 -19.73 -8.64
CA THR A 9 -4.91 -19.95 -7.84
C THR A 9 -4.90 -19.07 -6.59
N GLY A 10 -5.32 -17.81 -6.69
CA GLY A 10 -5.43 -16.89 -5.56
C GLY A 10 -6.39 -17.42 -4.51
N LYS A 11 -7.59 -17.88 -4.92
CA LYS A 11 -8.56 -18.51 -4.02
C LYS A 11 -7.98 -19.73 -3.32
N THR A 12 -7.28 -20.61 -4.05
CA THR A 12 -6.66 -21.80 -3.45
C THR A 12 -5.52 -21.45 -2.50
N ALA A 13 -4.72 -20.43 -2.82
CA ALA A 13 -3.53 -20.07 -2.04
C ALA A 13 -3.86 -19.26 -0.77
N THR A 14 -4.88 -18.40 -0.82
CA THR A 14 -5.19 -17.46 0.28
C THR A 14 -6.55 -17.71 0.94
N GLY A 15 -7.41 -18.53 0.33
CA GLY A 15 -8.82 -18.69 0.75
C GLY A 15 -9.72 -17.49 0.42
N VAL A 16 -9.18 -16.43 -0.21
CA VAL A 16 -9.90 -15.18 -0.47
C VAL A 16 -10.36 -15.12 -1.93
N ASP A 17 -11.65 -14.83 -2.13
CA ASP A 17 -12.19 -14.57 -3.46
C ASP A 17 -11.82 -13.18 -3.98
N GLY A 18 -11.72 -13.05 -5.30
CA GLY A 18 -11.51 -11.75 -5.95
C GLY A 18 -10.06 -11.31 -6.11
N VAL A 19 -9.07 -12.11 -5.69
CA VAL A 19 -7.65 -11.84 -5.93
C VAL A 19 -7.38 -11.69 -7.43
N GLY A 20 -6.86 -10.53 -7.83
CA GLY A 20 -6.53 -10.20 -9.21
C GLY A 20 -5.39 -9.20 -9.33
N TRP A 21 -5.15 -8.72 -10.55
CA TRP A 21 -4.04 -7.80 -10.83
C TRP A 21 -4.09 -6.51 -10.01
N HIS A 22 -5.30 -6.04 -9.70
CA HIS A 22 -5.46 -4.84 -8.90
C HIS A 22 -4.97 -5.05 -7.46
N ASN A 23 -5.18 -6.23 -6.86
CA ASN A 23 -4.64 -6.56 -5.53
C ASN A 23 -3.10 -6.53 -5.53
N PHE A 24 -2.46 -7.09 -6.56
CA PHE A 24 -0.99 -7.05 -6.66
C PHE A 24 -0.45 -5.63 -6.82
N ARG A 25 -1.15 -4.79 -7.61
CA ARG A 25 -0.81 -3.36 -7.72
C ARG A 25 -0.93 -2.64 -6.38
N HIS A 26 -1.97 -2.96 -5.61
CA HIS A 26 -2.15 -2.43 -4.26
C HIS A 26 -1.02 -2.84 -3.33
N THR A 27 -0.67 -4.13 -3.28
CA THR A 27 0.43 -4.64 -2.47
C THR A 27 1.77 -3.99 -2.85
N PHE A 28 2.07 -3.87 -4.15
CA PHE A 28 3.30 -3.22 -4.61
C PHE A 28 3.38 -1.75 -4.17
N SER A 29 2.27 -1.01 -4.27
CA SER A 29 2.20 0.37 -3.79
C SER A 29 2.42 0.47 -2.27
N THR A 30 1.83 -0.44 -1.49
CA THR A 30 2.03 -0.48 -0.03
C THR A 30 3.49 -0.75 0.33
N MET A 31 4.14 -1.70 -0.36
CA MET A 31 5.56 -2.01 -0.14
C MET A 31 6.47 -0.81 -0.42
N LEU A 32 6.27 -0.10 -1.54
CA LEU A 32 7.04 1.10 -1.85
C LEU A 32 6.88 2.18 -0.78
N ARG A 33 5.69 2.30 -0.18
CA ARG A 33 5.41 3.22 0.92
C ARG A 33 6.08 2.81 2.22
N GLU A 34 6.05 1.53 2.57
CA GLU A 34 6.72 1.01 3.78
C GLU A 34 8.23 1.24 3.72
N LEU A 35 8.82 1.13 2.52
CA LEU A 35 10.22 1.46 2.26
C LEU A 35 10.53 2.97 2.29
N GLY A 36 9.53 3.84 2.49
CA GLY A 36 9.71 5.29 2.54
C GLY A 36 10.10 5.90 1.18
N THR A 37 9.76 5.24 0.07
CA THR A 37 10.11 5.71 -1.27
C THR A 37 9.45 7.05 -1.57
N ASP A 38 10.13 7.93 -2.29
CA ASP A 38 9.57 9.21 -2.72
C ASP A 38 8.28 9.05 -3.55
N LEU A 39 7.31 9.95 -3.35
CA LEU A 39 5.99 9.87 -4.00
C LEU A 39 6.09 9.99 -5.52
N LYS A 40 7.03 10.77 -6.06
CA LYS A 40 7.22 10.92 -7.50
C LYS A 40 7.78 9.64 -8.12
N VAL A 41 8.72 9.00 -7.42
CA VAL A 41 9.27 7.71 -7.82
C VAL A 41 8.19 6.62 -7.79
N GLN A 42 7.35 6.59 -6.75
CA GLN A 42 6.20 5.67 -6.71
C GLN A 42 5.24 5.90 -7.87
N GLN A 43 4.96 7.17 -8.20
CA GLN A 43 4.08 7.53 -9.31
C GLN A 43 4.60 7.01 -10.65
N GLU A 44 5.90 7.15 -10.90
CA GLU A 44 6.55 6.72 -12.15
C GLU A 44 6.60 5.19 -12.27
N LEU A 45 6.98 4.49 -11.19
CA LEU A 45 7.02 3.02 -11.16
C LEU A 45 5.64 2.40 -11.40
N LEU A 46 4.60 3.00 -10.83
CA LEU A 46 3.22 2.55 -11.01
C LEU A 46 2.60 3.07 -12.31
N ARG A 47 3.25 4.03 -13.00
CA ARG A 47 2.76 4.70 -14.21
C ARG A 47 1.40 5.34 -14.01
N TYR A 48 1.20 6.02 -12.89
CA TYR A 48 -0.04 6.75 -12.65
C TYR A 48 -0.05 8.04 -13.47
N ALA A 49 -1.12 8.21 -14.26
CA ALA A 49 -1.34 9.43 -15.03
C ALA A 49 -1.60 10.66 -14.13
N ASP A 50 -2.19 10.45 -12.95
CA ASP A 50 -2.43 11.47 -11.93
C ASP A 50 -2.02 10.98 -10.53
N ILE A 51 -1.34 11.85 -9.79
CA ILE A 51 -0.92 11.60 -8.42
C ILE A 51 -2.07 11.73 -7.41
N SER A 52 -3.17 12.44 -7.76
CA SER A 52 -4.38 12.54 -6.93
C SER A 52 -5.01 11.17 -6.68
N THR A 53 -5.05 10.31 -7.71
CA THR A 53 -5.49 8.91 -7.62
C THR A 53 -4.58 8.09 -6.72
N THR A 54 -3.31 8.48 -6.63
CA THR A 54 -2.29 7.84 -5.79
C THR A 54 -2.41 8.31 -4.33
N LEU A 55 -2.71 9.58 -4.10
CA LEU A 55 -2.89 10.11 -2.76
C LEU A 55 -4.16 9.54 -2.13
N ASP A 56 -5.34 9.71 -2.70
CA ASP A 56 -6.58 9.36 -1.98
C ASP A 56 -6.74 7.86 -1.71
N VAL A 57 -6.24 7.00 -2.59
CA VAL A 57 -6.39 5.54 -2.48
C VAL A 57 -5.25 4.90 -1.68
N TYR A 58 -4.04 5.49 -1.66
CA TYR A 58 -2.84 4.89 -1.05
C TYR A 58 -2.20 5.71 0.07
N THR A 59 -2.76 6.87 0.45
CA THR A 59 -2.34 7.65 1.63
C THR A 59 -2.83 7.08 2.96
N GLN A 60 -3.53 5.94 2.96
CA GLN A 60 -3.67 5.17 4.19
C GLN A 60 -2.29 4.61 4.56
N GLY A 61 -1.44 5.46 5.17
CA GLY A 61 -0.09 5.10 5.62
C GLY A 61 -0.14 3.83 6.46
N SER A 62 0.95 3.05 6.42
CA SER A 62 0.99 1.77 7.11
C SER A 62 0.60 1.99 8.57
N ALA A 63 -0.19 1.07 9.14
CA ALA A 63 -0.63 1.18 10.53
C ALA A 63 0.57 1.33 11.48
N VAL A 64 1.71 0.74 11.11
CA VAL A 64 2.99 0.86 11.80
C VAL A 64 3.54 2.29 11.73
N GLN A 65 3.66 2.88 10.54
CA GLN A 65 4.14 4.27 10.38
C GLN A 65 3.22 5.27 11.10
N LYS A 66 1.90 5.06 11.06
CA LYS A 66 0.95 5.88 11.83
C LYS A 66 1.18 5.75 13.33
N ARG A 67 1.37 4.54 13.83
CA ARG A 67 1.62 4.28 15.26
C ARG A 67 2.96 4.87 15.71
N GLU A 68 4.00 4.77 14.89
CA GLU A 68 5.30 5.39 15.16
C GLU A 68 5.23 6.91 15.16
N ALA A 69 4.53 7.51 14.19
CA ALA A 69 4.35 8.97 14.13
C ALA A 69 3.60 9.49 15.37
N VAL A 70 2.51 8.81 15.76
CA VAL A 70 1.80 9.13 17.00
C VAL A 70 2.69 8.93 18.23
N GLY A 71 3.47 7.83 18.28
CA GLY A 71 4.42 7.58 19.36
C GLY A 71 5.47 8.69 19.51
N LYS A 72 6.01 9.20 18.39
CA LYS A 72 6.95 10.34 18.39
C LYS A 72 6.31 11.60 18.95
N VAL A 73 5.09 11.93 18.55
CA VAL A 73 4.37 13.10 19.09
C VAL A 73 4.13 12.96 20.59
N VAL A 74 3.72 11.78 21.04
CA VAL A 74 3.52 11.49 22.47
C VAL A 74 4.82 11.62 23.26
N SER A 75 5.95 11.15 22.72
CA SER A 75 7.27 11.28 23.37
C SER A 75 7.78 12.72 23.46
N ILE A 76 7.34 13.61 22.57
CA ILE A 76 7.69 15.04 22.61
C ILE A 76 6.83 15.79 23.65
N GLY A 77 5.59 15.34 23.87
CA GLY A 77 4.62 16.02 24.74
C GLY A 77 4.58 15.54 26.21
N LEU A 78 5.20 14.40 26.54
CA LEU A 78 5.24 13.90 27.91
C LEU A 78 6.57 14.28 28.58
N PRO A 79 6.55 15.03 29.70
CA PRO A 79 7.74 15.21 30.52
C PRO A 79 8.17 13.85 31.12
N ALA A 80 9.49 13.67 31.26
CA ALA A 80 10.13 12.45 31.78
C ALA A 80 9.67 12.06 33.19
#